data_AF-A0A318A876-F1
#
_entry.id   AF-A0A318A876-F1
#
_cell.length_a   1.000
_cell.length_b   1.000
_cell.length_c   1.000
_cell.angle_alpha   90.00
_cell.angle_beta   90.00
_cell.angle_gamma   90.00
#
_symmetry.space_group_name_H-M   'P 1'
#
loop_
_entity.id
_entity.type
_entity.pdbx_description
1 polymer ?
#
loop_
_entity_poly.entity_id
_entity_poly.type
_entity_poly.pdbx_seq_one_letter_code
_entity_poly.pdbx_strand_id
1 'polypeptide(L)'
;MKKHSKLWKEFGQIIDIIDIRINKQQRILVKLKKISQELQKNIDEYWQRINILQLELKDLAVVKETNALSRLFMRRESIKTSIESVFFDVSVTRQKAEDLASEIKHVEAKKRHLEKRKDALSEIREKLRFGKEC
;
A
#
# COMPACT_ATOMS: atom_id res chain seq x y z
N MET A 1 -21.06 42.90 -23.03
CA MET A 1 -19.85 42.04 -22.99
C MET A 1 -19.68 41.19 -21.70
N LYS A 2 -20.73 40.86 -20.93
CA LYS A 2 -20.58 40.10 -19.66
C LYS A 2 -20.60 38.56 -19.77
N LYS A 3 -21.16 37.99 -20.86
CA LYS A 3 -21.34 36.53 -21.02
C LYS A 3 -20.02 35.74 -21.04
N HIS A 4 -18.98 36.25 -21.72
CA HIS A 4 -17.68 35.59 -21.75
C HIS A 4 -17.03 35.52 -20.36
N SER A 5 -17.08 36.60 -19.57
CA SER A 5 -16.48 36.63 -18.23
C SER A 5 -17.10 35.59 -17.28
N LYS A 6 -18.41 35.33 -17.38
CA LYS A 6 -19.08 34.32 -16.54
C LYS A 6 -18.69 32.89 -16.93
N LEU A 7 -18.70 32.58 -18.23
CA LEU A 7 -18.27 31.28 -18.76
C LEU A 7 -16.81 30.98 -18.42
N TRP A 8 -15.93 31.98 -18.47
CA TRP A 8 -14.53 31.85 -18.07
C TRP A 8 -14.34 31.53 -16.58
N LYS A 9 -15.15 32.14 -15.71
CA LYS A 9 -15.15 31.83 -14.26
C LYS A 9 -15.65 30.41 -14.00
N GLU A 10 -16.74 30.00 -14.65
CA GLU A 10 -17.28 28.64 -14.54
C GLU A 10 -16.27 27.59 -15.04
N PHE A 11 -15.54 27.87 -16.11
CA PHE A 11 -14.47 26.98 -16.61
C PHE A 11 -13.29 26.86 -15.63
N GLY A 12 -12.87 27.97 -15.03
CA GLY A 12 -11.84 27.97 -13.98
C GLY A 12 -12.25 27.13 -12.77
N GLN A 13 -13.49 27.27 -12.32
CA GLN A 13 -14.05 26.47 -11.21
C GLN A 13 -13.99 24.96 -11.50
N ILE A 14 -14.22 24.53 -12.75
CA ILE A 14 -14.13 23.11 -13.11
C ILE A 14 -12.69 22.59 -12.94
N ILE A 15 -11.69 23.37 -13.36
CA ILE A 15 -10.27 23.01 -13.20
C ILE A 15 -9.91 22.95 -11.70
N ASP A 16 -10.35 23.93 -10.91
CA ASP A 16 -10.11 23.96 -9.46
C ASP A 16 -10.73 22.74 -8.74
N ILE A 17 -11.95 22.34 -9.14
CA ILE A 17 -12.61 21.13 -8.62
C ILE A 17 -11.79 19.88 -8.94
N ILE A 18 -11.23 19.78 -10.14
CA ILE A 18 -10.39 18.64 -10.53
C ILE A 18 -9.09 18.64 -9.73
N ASP A 19 -8.47 19.80 -9.49
CA ASP A 19 -7.29 19.92 -8.65
C ASP A 19 -7.53 19.49 -7.21
N ILE A 20 -8.67 19.89 -6.63
CA ILE A 20 -9.09 19.43 -5.30
C ILE A 20 -9.22 17.90 -5.28
N ARG A 21 -9.80 17.30 -6.33
CA ARG A 21 -9.95 15.84 -6.44
C ARG A 21 -8.61 15.13 -6.61
N ILE A 22 -7.68 15.66 -7.41
CA ILE A 22 -6.31 15.12 -7.55
C ILE A 22 -5.60 15.14 -6.20
N ASN A 23 -5.65 16.26 -5.49
CA ASN A 23 -5.06 16.40 -4.17
C ASN A 23 -5.68 15.43 -3.15
N LYS A 24 -6.99 15.19 -3.23
CA LYS A 24 -7.66 14.17 -2.41
C LYS A 24 -7.13 12.76 -2.69
N GLN A 25 -6.97 12.39 -3.97
CA GLN A 25 -6.38 11.09 -4.33
C GLN A 25 -4.92 10.99 -3.87
N GLN A 26 -4.14 12.07 -4.00
CA GLN A 26 -2.76 12.10 -3.51
C GLN A 26 -2.66 11.85 -2.00
N ARG A 27 -3.53 12.47 -1.19
CA ARG A 27 -3.57 12.23 0.26
C ARG A 27 -3.93 10.80 0.60
N ILE A 28 -4.84 10.19 -0.16
CA ILE A 28 -5.19 8.76 0.01
C ILE A 28 -3.99 7.88 -0.33
N LEU A 29 -3.29 8.14 -1.44
CA LEU A 29 -2.09 7.39 -1.82
C LEU A 29 -1.00 7.46 -0.76
N VAL A 30 -0.74 8.62 -0.18
CA VAL A 30 0.25 8.76 0.89
C VAL A 30 -0.10 7.88 2.08
N LYS A 31 -1.37 7.84 2.50
CA LYS A 31 -1.84 6.98 3.59
C LYS A 31 -1.68 5.50 3.25
N LEU A 32 -2.14 5.07 2.07
CA LEU A 32 -2.04 3.68 1.65
C LEU A 32 -0.58 3.23 1.53
N LYS A 33 0.31 4.05 0.97
CA LYS A 33 1.75 3.73 0.89
C LYS A 33 2.39 3.57 2.26
N LYS A 34 1.99 4.39 3.24
CA LYS A 34 2.45 4.24 4.63
C LYS A 34 2.03 2.90 5.23
N ILE A 35 0.76 2.52 5.06
CA ILE A 35 0.24 1.23 5.53
C ILE A 35 0.96 0.07 4.82
N SER A 36 1.22 0.19 3.51
CA SER A 36 2.00 -0.81 2.75
C SER A 36 3.39 -1.02 3.33
N GLN A 37 4.08 0.06 3.72
CA GLN A 37 5.41 -0.02 4.33
C GLN A 37 5.36 -0.70 5.70
N GLU A 38 4.32 -0.42 6.49
CA GLU A 38 4.12 -1.04 7.79
C GLU A 38 3.83 -2.55 7.65
N LEU A 39 2.99 -2.95 6.69
CA LEU A 39 2.75 -4.37 6.40
C LEU A 39 4.03 -5.08 5.96
N GLN A 40 4.85 -4.44 5.12
CA GLN A 40 6.13 -5.01 4.71
C GLN A 40 7.08 -5.20 5.91
N LYS A 41 7.16 -4.20 6.80
CA LYS A 41 7.95 -4.30 8.02
C LYS A 41 7.51 -5.47 8.90
N ASN A 42 6.20 -5.65 9.07
CA ASN A 42 5.65 -6.76 9.85
C ASN A 42 6.00 -8.12 9.22
N ILE A 43 5.91 -8.23 7.89
CA ILE A 43 6.33 -9.46 7.17
C ILE A 43 7.80 -9.75 7.43
N ASP A 44 8.67 -8.74 7.34
CA ASP A 44 10.11 -8.90 7.58
C ASP A 44 10.39 -9.33 9.04
N GLU A 45 9.69 -8.75 10.02
CA GLU A 45 9.79 -9.12 11.43
C GLU A 45 9.37 -10.57 11.68
N TYR A 46 8.28 -11.02 11.07
CA TYR A 46 7.86 -12.43 11.18
C TYR A 46 8.88 -13.39 10.54
N TRP A 47 9.48 -13.03 9.41
CA TRP A 47 10.55 -13.83 8.81
C TRP A 47 11.80 -13.89 9.69
N GLN A 48 12.18 -12.78 10.32
CA GLN A 48 13.25 -12.78 11.32
C GLN A 48 12.92 -13.71 12.49
N ARG A 49 11.68 -13.70 12.97
CA ARG A 49 11.23 -14.60 14.04
C ARG A 49 11.30 -16.07 13.62
N ILE A 50 10.86 -16.40 12.41
CA ILE A 50 10.98 -17.75 11.84
C ILE A 50 12.46 -18.18 11.79
N ASN A 51 13.36 -17.30 11.34
CA ASN A 51 14.78 -17.61 11.28
C ASN A 51 15.37 -17.92 12.67
N ILE A 52 14.99 -17.15 13.69
CA ILE A 52 15.40 -17.40 15.08
C ILE A 52 14.90 -18.78 15.54
N LEU A 53 13.61 -19.07 15.35
CA LEU A 53 13.03 -20.37 15.72
C LEU A 53 13.68 -21.54 14.96
N GLN A 54 14.06 -21.34 13.70
CA GLN A 54 14.78 -22.34 12.93
C GLN A 54 16.21 -22.57 13.43
N LEU A 55 16.90 -21.53 13.92
CA LEU A 55 18.19 -21.67 14.58
C LEU A 55 18.04 -22.41 15.90
N GLU A 56 17.06 -22.03 16.74
CA GLU A 56 16.74 -22.73 17.98
C GLU A 56 16.43 -24.22 17.75
N LEU A 57 15.73 -24.56 16.66
CA LEU A 57 15.45 -25.93 16.26
C LEU A 57 16.72 -26.72 15.87
N LYS A 58 17.68 -26.05 15.21
CA LYS A 58 18.96 -26.66 14.79
C LYS A 58 19.89 -26.89 15.97
N ASP A 59 19.91 -25.95 16.91
CA ASP A 59 20.79 -25.97 18.08
C ASP A 59 20.22 -26.84 19.22
N LEU A 60 19.01 -27.39 19.04
CA LEU A 60 18.33 -28.23 20.02
C LEU A 60 19.08 -29.56 20.22
N ALA A 61 19.77 -29.69 21.36
CA ALA A 61 20.52 -30.90 21.73
C ALA A 61 19.89 -31.64 22.92
N VAL A 62 20.16 -32.95 23.03
CA VAL A 62 19.80 -33.75 24.21
C VAL A 62 20.63 -33.27 25.41
N VAL A 63 19.98 -32.62 26.37
CA VAL A 63 20.60 -32.22 27.65
C VAL A 63 20.51 -33.39 28.63
N LYS A 64 21.50 -33.56 29.52
CA LYS A 64 21.43 -34.55 30.61
C LYS A 64 20.35 -34.15 31.63
N GLU A 65 19.12 -34.55 31.35
CA GLU A 65 17.94 -34.38 32.22
C GLU A 65 17.23 -35.73 32.38
N THR A 66 16.42 -35.88 33.43
CA THR A 66 15.47 -36.99 33.53
C THR A 66 14.45 -36.89 32.38
N ASN A 67 14.20 -37.99 31.68
CA ASN A 67 13.37 -38.02 30.47
C ASN A 67 13.84 -37.04 29.37
N ALA A 68 15.15 -36.83 29.25
CA ALA A 68 15.77 -35.91 28.28
C ALA A 68 15.25 -36.08 26.84
N LEU A 69 15.05 -37.32 26.38
CA LEU A 69 14.61 -37.60 25.02
C LEU A 69 13.17 -37.13 24.80
N SER A 70 12.23 -37.49 25.69
CA SER A 70 10.83 -37.06 25.61
C SER A 70 10.70 -35.54 25.69
N ARG A 71 11.48 -34.89 26.57
CA ARG A 71 11.51 -33.43 26.68
C ARG A 71 12.07 -32.76 25.42
N LEU A 72 13.08 -33.35 24.79
CA LEU A 72 13.62 -32.84 23.53
C LEU A 72 12.56 -32.88 22.42
N PHE A 73 11.82 -33.99 22.29
CA PHE A 73 10.75 -34.10 21.30
C PHE A 73 9.63 -33.09 21.55
N MET A 74 9.22 -32.90 22.81
CA MET A 74 8.22 -31.87 23.15
C MET A 74 8.70 -30.45 22.81
N ARG A 75 9.95 -30.10 23.14
CA ARG A 75 10.55 -28.80 22.77
C ARG A 75 10.61 -28.62 21.25
N ARG A 76 11.04 -29.66 20.53
CA ARG A 76 11.11 -29.65 19.06
C ARG A 76 9.75 -29.44 18.42
N GLU A 77 8.72 -30.13 18.90
CA GLU A 77 7.36 -30.00 18.39
C GLU A 77 6.78 -28.62 18.68
N SER A 78 6.98 -28.11 19.90
CA SER A 78 6.57 -26.76 20.27
C SER A 78 7.19 -25.67 19.38
N ILE A 79 8.47 -25.78 19.05
CA ILE A 79 9.15 -24.84 18.15
C ILE A 79 8.59 -24.95 16.73
N LYS A 80 8.32 -26.17 16.23
CA LYS A 80 7.69 -26.35 14.91
C LYS A 80 6.30 -25.73 14.84
N THR A 81 5.44 -25.98 15.83
CA THR A 81 4.10 -25.37 15.89
C THR A 81 4.20 -23.85 15.97
N SER A 82 5.20 -23.32 16.67
CA SER A 82 5.46 -21.87 16.71
C SER A 82 5.87 -21.34 15.33
N ILE A 83 6.73 -22.04 14.59
CA ILE A 83 7.10 -21.68 13.21
C ILE A 83 5.87 -21.69 12.30
N GLU A 84 5.04 -22.72 12.37
CA GLU A 84 3.81 -22.85 11.59
C GLU A 84 2.82 -21.71 11.87
N SER A 85 2.65 -21.36 13.15
CA SER A 85 1.82 -20.22 13.55
C SER A 85 2.34 -18.91 12.96
N VAL A 86 3.64 -18.61 13.09
CA VAL A 86 4.22 -17.38 12.55
C VAL A 86 4.15 -17.37 11.01
N PHE A 87 4.31 -18.54 10.37
CA PHE A 87 4.16 -18.66 8.92
C PHE A 87 2.73 -18.39 8.45
N PHE A 88 1.73 -18.82 9.22
CA PHE A 88 0.34 -18.45 8.98
C PHE A 88 0.14 -16.93 9.08
N ASP A 89 0.71 -16.28 10.09
CA ASP A 89 0.64 -14.82 10.25
C ASP A 89 1.30 -14.06 9.08
N VAL A 90 2.44 -14.55 8.57
CA VAL A 90 3.07 -14.03 7.34
C VAL A 90 2.10 -14.14 6.16
N SER A 91 1.47 -15.29 5.99
CA SER A 91 0.58 -15.56 4.86
C SER A 91 -0.64 -14.62 4.88
N VAL A 92 -1.26 -14.44 6.05
CA VAL A 92 -2.37 -13.50 6.24
C VAL A 92 -1.92 -12.06 5.97
N THR A 93 -0.75 -11.66 6.48
CA THR A 93 -0.24 -10.30 6.30
C THR A 93 0.14 -10.02 4.84
N ARG A 94 0.66 -11.03 4.14
CA ARG A 94 0.95 -10.96 2.71
C ARG A 94 -0.31 -10.76 1.88
N GLN A 95 -1.39 -11.50 2.17
CA GLN A 95 -2.67 -11.30 1.48
C GLN A 95 -3.17 -9.86 1.65
N LYS A 96 -3.11 -9.32 2.89
CA LYS A 96 -3.47 -7.92 3.15
C LYS A 96 -2.61 -6.93 2.34
N ALA A 97 -1.32 -7.22 2.19
CA ALA A 97 -0.42 -6.40 1.38
C ALA A 97 -0.77 -6.45 -0.12
N GLU A 98 -1.16 -7.61 -0.64
CA GLU A 98 -1.60 -7.79 -2.03
C GLU A 98 -2.93 -7.06 -2.31
N ASP A 99 -3.89 -7.14 -1.39
CA ASP A 99 -5.16 -6.40 -1.47
C ASP A 99 -4.91 -4.88 -1.48
N LEU A 100 -4.04 -4.42 -0.58
CA LEU A 100 -3.67 -3.01 -0.48
C LEU A 100 -2.87 -2.52 -1.70
N ALA A 101 -2.02 -3.36 -2.29
CA ALA A 101 -1.34 -3.04 -3.53
C ALA A 101 -2.33 -2.86 -4.70
N SER A 102 -3.39 -3.67 -4.73
CA SER A 102 -4.47 -3.54 -5.70
C SER A 102 -5.27 -2.25 -5.50
N GLU A 103 -5.55 -1.87 -4.25
CA GLU A 103 -6.18 -0.59 -3.92
C GLU A 103 -5.30 0.61 -4.34
N ILE A 104 -4.00 0.57 -4.05
CA ILE A 104 -3.05 1.60 -4.49
C ILE A 104 -3.11 1.76 -6.01
N LYS A 105 -3.03 0.66 -6.77
CA LYS A 105 -3.11 0.70 -8.24
C LYS A 105 -4.39 1.36 -8.73
N HIS A 106 -5.53 1.06 -8.10
CA HIS A 106 -6.82 1.66 -8.44
C HIS A 106 -6.83 3.18 -8.18
N VAL A 107 -6.33 3.60 -7.03
CA VAL A 107 -6.25 5.02 -6.67
C VAL A 107 -5.26 5.77 -7.59
N GLU A 108 -4.13 5.16 -7.94
CA GLU A 108 -3.17 5.72 -8.90
C GLU A 108 -3.79 5.88 -10.29
N ALA A 109 -4.55 4.88 -10.76
CA ALA A 109 -5.27 4.97 -12.03
C ALA A 109 -6.30 6.12 -12.02
N LYS A 110 -7.09 6.23 -10.95
CA LYS A 110 -8.04 7.35 -10.76
C LYS A 110 -7.35 8.71 -10.77
N LYS A 111 -6.20 8.83 -10.09
CA LYS A 111 -5.41 10.07 -10.09
C LYS A 111 -4.94 10.42 -11.51
N ARG A 112 -4.35 9.45 -12.23
CA ARG A 112 -3.91 9.64 -13.62
C ARG A 112 -5.05 10.07 -14.56
N HIS A 113 -6.24 9.51 -14.39
CA HIS A 113 -7.41 9.92 -15.16
C HIS A 113 -7.83 11.37 -14.87
N LEU A 114 -7.75 11.81 -13.62
CA LEU A 114 -8.04 13.19 -13.24
C LEU A 114 -6.97 14.16 -13.78
N GLU A 115 -5.69 13.79 -13.72
CA GLU A 115 -4.58 14.55 -14.30
C GLU A 115 -4.78 14.73 -15.82
N LYS A 116 -5.05 13.64 -16.56
CA LYS A 116 -5.38 13.72 -18.00
C LYS A 116 -6.58 14.62 -18.30
N ARG A 117 -7.63 14.59 -17.47
CA ARG A 117 -8.78 15.50 -17.63
C ARG A 117 -8.40 16.95 -17.38
N LYS A 118 -7.54 17.22 -16.39
CA LYS A 118 -7.03 18.55 -16.10
C LYS A 118 -6.23 19.10 -17.29
N ASP A 119 -5.35 18.28 -17.85
CA ASP A 119 -4.50 18.66 -18.98
C ASP A 119 -5.37 19.01 -20.20
N ALA A 120 -6.33 18.15 -20.54
CA ALA A 120 -7.28 18.42 -21.64
C ALA A 120 -8.09 19.70 -21.43
N LEU A 121 -8.55 19.97 -20.19
CA LEU A 121 -9.27 21.21 -19.89
C LEU A 121 -8.37 22.44 -19.93
N SER A 122 -7.10 22.29 -19.57
CA SER A 122 -6.10 23.36 -19.65
C SER A 122 -5.77 23.69 -21.11
N GLU A 123 -5.65 22.69 -21.99
CA GLU A 123 -5.51 22.90 -23.43
C GLU A 123 -6.72 23.59 -24.04
N ILE A 124 -7.94 23.18 -23.68
CA ILE A 124 -9.17 23.85 -24.14
C ILE A 124 -9.20 25.30 -23.66
N ARG A 125 -8.78 25.54 -22.43
CA ARG A 125 -8.67 26.89 -21.85
C ARG A 125 -7.70 27.76 -22.65
N GLU A 126 -6.53 27.25 -23.01
CA GLU A 126 -5.56 27.99 -23.84
C GLU A 126 -6.09 28.23 -25.26
N LYS A 127 -6.72 27.22 -25.89
CA LYS A 127 -7.36 27.38 -27.21
C LYS A 127 -8.46 28.44 -27.21
N LEU A 128 -9.26 28.53 -26.16
CA LEU A 128 -10.28 29.58 -26.00
C LEU A 128 -9.67 30.97 -25.74
N ARG A 129 -8.44 31.03 -25.22
CA ARG A 129 -7.72 32.27 -24.94
C ARG A 129 -7.11 32.88 -26.21
N PHE A 130 -6.54 32.03 -27.08
CA PHE A 130 -5.86 32.43 -28.32
C PHE A 130 -6.73 32.29 -29.58
N GLY A 131 -7.83 31.53 -29.54
CA GLY A 131 -8.73 31.30 -30.69
C GLY A 131 -9.70 32.44 -31.03
N LYS A 132 -9.35 33.70 -30.70
CA LYS A 132 -10.12 34.91 -31.08
C LYS A 132 -9.39 35.81 -32.08
N GLU A 133 -8.29 35.37 -32.66
CA GLU A 133 -7.61 36.04 -33.77
C GLU A 133 -7.88 35.29 -35.09
N CYS A 134 -9.09 35.46 -35.64
CA CYS A 134 -9.46 35.27 -37.04
C CYS A 134 -10.82 35.98 -37.26
#